data_AF-A0A1S3QWR9-F1
#
_entry.id   AF-A0A1S3QWR9-F1
#
_cell.length_a   1.000
_cell.length_b   1.000
_cell.length_c   1.000
_cell.angle_alpha   90.00
_cell.angle_beta   90.00
_cell.angle_gamma   90.00
#
_symmetry.space_group_name_H-M   'P 1'
#
loop_
_entity.id
_entity.type
_entity.pdbx_description
1 polymer ?
#
loop_
_entity_poly.entity_id
_entity_poly.type
_entity_poly.pdbx_seq_one_letter_code
_entity_poly.pdbx_strand_id
1 'polypeptide(L)'
;MRSESTCQSPKVFLNCSNDLGVQCSRSCRNPDFMDCFSAECESGCKCPMSLWEDGKGMCVKKHECPCSHDGFLYAPGKQIPNGCNTCTCKSGKWDCTDKKCPGTCSIYGSGHYKTFDERTYGFQGKCGYVAVQNKCGNQPGQDKFMVITENIPCGTTGTTCSKSVRVQLGRTELKLSKKTYEVVDLGVGSQIQYRVRTVGLYLIVESDIGIAVLWDRKTTVRIILEPQQSVCLVLKS
;
A
#
# COMPACT_ATOMS: atom_id res chain seq x y z
N MET A 1 45.06 11.96 -35.62
CA MET A 1 44.53 10.63 -35.99
C MET A 1 43.13 10.52 -35.41
N ARG A 2 42.12 10.53 -36.30
CA ARG A 2 40.69 10.53 -35.96
C ARG A 2 40.33 9.10 -35.53
N SER A 3 40.01 8.87 -34.25
CA SER A 3 39.55 7.57 -33.77
C SER A 3 38.24 7.26 -34.50
N GLU A 4 38.22 6.22 -35.33
CA GLU A 4 36.99 5.70 -35.92
C GLU A 4 36.08 5.28 -34.75
N SER A 5 34.96 6.00 -34.63
CA SER A 5 33.96 5.84 -33.60
C SER A 5 33.26 4.49 -33.71
N THR A 6 33.92 3.45 -33.21
CA THR A 6 33.42 2.08 -33.28
C THR A 6 32.46 1.87 -32.11
N CYS A 7 31.16 1.92 -32.39
CA CYS A 7 30.14 1.56 -31.40
C CYS A 7 30.09 0.04 -31.22
N GLN A 8 29.90 -0.42 -29.99
CA GLN A 8 29.65 -1.82 -29.73
C GLN A 8 28.30 -2.22 -30.37
N SER A 9 28.33 -3.21 -31.26
CA SER A 9 27.12 -3.79 -31.85
C SER A 9 26.15 -4.21 -30.72
N PRO A 10 24.85 -3.89 -30.82
CA PRO A 10 24.09 -3.43 -31.99
C PRO A 10 23.93 -1.90 -32.11
N LYS A 11 24.68 -1.10 -31.35
CA LYS A 11 24.58 0.37 -31.40
C LYS A 11 25.28 0.92 -32.64
N VAL A 12 24.74 2.02 -33.16
CA VAL A 12 25.29 2.75 -34.31
C VAL A 12 25.80 4.11 -33.88
N PHE A 13 26.91 4.54 -34.46
CA PHE A 13 27.44 5.87 -34.21
C PHE A 13 26.58 6.90 -34.90
N LEU A 14 26.11 7.87 -34.13
CA LEU A 14 25.37 9.01 -34.62
C LEU A 14 26.26 10.25 -34.61
N ASN A 15 26.38 10.85 -35.79
CA ASN A 15 26.89 12.21 -35.93
C ASN A 15 25.74 13.21 -35.83
N CYS A 16 25.80 14.04 -34.80
CA CYS A 16 24.86 15.09 -34.48
C CYS A 16 24.63 16.11 -35.60
N SER A 17 25.57 16.29 -36.54
CA SER A 17 25.43 17.27 -37.62
C SER A 17 24.15 17.12 -38.47
N ASN A 18 23.55 15.92 -38.51
CA ASN A 18 22.37 15.61 -39.34
C ASN A 18 21.21 14.91 -38.57
N ASP A 19 21.26 14.78 -37.25
CA ASP A 19 20.27 14.03 -36.46
C ASP A 19 20.16 14.61 -35.04
N LEU A 20 19.05 14.36 -34.34
CA LEU A 20 18.92 14.64 -32.92
C LEU A 20 19.93 13.78 -32.15
N GLY A 21 20.86 14.44 -31.45
CA GLY A 21 21.97 13.82 -30.73
C GLY A 21 21.57 12.70 -29.77
N VAL A 22 22.56 12.02 -29.16
CA VAL A 22 22.31 10.84 -28.31
C VAL A 22 21.38 11.08 -27.11
N GLN A 23 21.22 12.35 -26.70
CA GLN A 23 20.28 12.80 -25.68
C GLN A 23 18.81 12.49 -26.03
N CYS A 24 18.49 12.34 -27.32
CA CYS A 24 17.17 11.96 -27.82
C CYS A 24 17.03 10.46 -28.13
N SER A 25 17.96 9.63 -27.65
CA SER A 25 17.87 8.19 -27.85
C SER A 25 16.70 7.57 -27.08
N ARG A 26 16.01 6.64 -27.73
CA ARG A 26 14.88 5.90 -27.14
C ARG A 26 15.40 4.89 -26.12
N SER A 27 14.90 4.95 -24.90
CA SER A 27 15.23 4.01 -23.82
C SER A 27 13.97 3.46 -23.18
N CYS A 28 14.00 2.17 -22.82
CA CYS A 28 12.90 1.47 -22.15
C CYS A 28 12.54 2.08 -20.79
N ARG A 29 13.43 2.90 -20.20
CA ARG A 29 13.13 3.66 -18.97
C ARG A 29 12.10 4.77 -19.16
N ASN A 30 11.97 5.31 -20.38
CA ASN A 30 11.01 6.38 -20.66
C ASN A 30 10.31 6.16 -22.02
N PRO A 31 9.42 5.14 -22.12
CA PRO A 31 8.83 4.70 -23.38
C PRO A 31 7.85 5.68 -24.05
N ASP A 32 7.42 6.72 -23.32
CA ASP A 32 6.52 7.78 -23.80
C ASP A 32 7.24 9.07 -24.19
N PHE A 33 8.57 9.10 -24.08
CA PHE A 33 9.36 10.27 -24.47
C PHE A 33 9.41 10.37 -26.00
N MET A 34 8.32 10.84 -26.60
CA MET A 34 8.20 11.12 -28.04
C MET A 34 8.64 12.54 -28.40
N ASP A 35 8.54 13.48 -27.47
CA ASP A 35 8.91 14.89 -27.66
C ASP A 35 10.30 15.15 -27.08
N CYS A 36 11.33 14.78 -27.84
CA CYS A 36 12.68 15.17 -27.49
C CYS A 36 12.99 16.58 -28.01
N PHE A 37 13.14 17.53 -27.09
CA PHE A 37 13.69 18.84 -27.36
C PHE A 37 15.00 18.97 -26.61
N SER A 38 16.12 18.82 -27.32
CA SER A 38 17.45 19.13 -26.79
C SER A 38 17.99 20.35 -27.51
N ALA A 39 18.38 21.38 -26.77
CA ALA A 39 19.06 22.56 -27.31
C ALA A 39 20.52 22.25 -27.72
N GLU A 40 21.09 21.19 -27.13
CA GLU A 40 22.47 20.76 -27.37
C GLU A 40 22.45 19.35 -27.95
N CYS A 41 23.23 19.17 -29.01
CA CYS A 41 23.26 17.93 -29.75
C CYS A 41 24.66 17.31 -29.64
N GLU A 42 24.71 16.09 -29.12
CA GLU A 42 25.95 15.37 -28.83
C GLU A 42 26.04 14.14 -29.73
N SER A 43 27.21 13.95 -30.37
CA SER A 43 27.49 12.77 -31.19
C SER A 43 27.88 11.59 -30.30
N GLY A 44 27.43 10.38 -30.64
CA GLY A 44 27.73 9.19 -29.83
C GLY A 44 26.98 7.95 -30.30
N CYS A 45 27.03 6.88 -29.51
CA CYS A 45 26.40 5.61 -29.84
C CYS A 45 24.95 5.54 -29.38
N LYS A 46 24.00 5.32 -30.30
CA LYS A 46 22.58 5.08 -29.98
C LYS A 46 22.07 3.78 -30.59
N CYS A 47 20.94 3.30 -30.07
CA CYS A 47 20.21 2.22 -30.73
C CYS A 47 19.64 2.69 -32.07
N PRO A 48 19.57 1.82 -33.09
CA PRO A 48 18.89 2.09 -34.36
C PRO A 48 17.45 2.57 -34.13
N MET A 49 16.87 3.33 -35.06
CA MET A 49 15.56 3.99 -34.88
C MET A 49 14.41 3.04 -34.49
N SER A 50 14.46 1.75 -34.87
CA SER A 50 13.43 0.76 -34.55
C SER A 50 13.62 0.05 -33.19
N LEU A 51 14.76 0.27 -32.53
CA LEU A 51 15.14 -0.38 -31.29
C LEU A 51 15.25 0.61 -30.13
N TRP A 52 15.18 0.05 -28.93
CA TRP A 52 15.17 0.75 -27.65
C TRP A 52 16.33 0.26 -26.80
N GLU A 53 17.00 1.18 -26.11
CA GLU A 53 18.03 0.83 -25.13
C GLU A 53 17.36 0.23 -23.88
N ASP A 54 17.82 -0.95 -23.46
CA ASP A 54 17.17 -1.78 -22.41
C ASP A 54 17.56 -1.41 -20.96
N GLY A 55 18.42 -0.41 -20.77
CA GLY A 55 19.02 -0.01 -19.50
C GLY A 55 20.28 -0.80 -19.11
N LYS A 56 20.70 -1.79 -19.92
CA LYS A 56 21.95 -2.56 -19.78
C LYS A 56 22.92 -2.33 -20.94
N GLY A 57 22.58 -1.41 -21.85
CA GLY A 57 23.36 -1.12 -23.04
C GLY A 57 23.00 -1.95 -24.27
N MET A 58 21.99 -2.82 -24.21
CA MET A 58 21.52 -3.60 -25.37
C MET A 58 20.37 -2.88 -26.08
N CYS A 59 20.15 -3.23 -27.35
CA CYS A 59 19.05 -2.69 -28.16
C CYS A 59 17.99 -3.77 -28.39
N VAL A 60 16.76 -3.52 -27.95
CA VAL A 60 15.63 -4.46 -28.00
C VAL A 60 14.42 -3.84 -28.70
N LYS A 61 13.44 -4.65 -29.13
CA LYS A 61 12.19 -4.11 -29.66
C LYS A 61 11.36 -3.49 -28.53
N LYS A 62 10.46 -2.54 -28.86
CA LYS A 62 9.61 -1.86 -27.86
C LYS A 62 8.85 -2.83 -26.95
N HIS A 63 8.29 -3.92 -27.50
CA HIS A 63 7.55 -4.91 -26.72
C HIS A 63 8.45 -5.82 -25.86
N GLU A 64 9.74 -5.85 -26.14
CA GLU A 64 10.76 -6.57 -25.38
C GLU A 64 11.38 -5.70 -24.28
N CYS A 65 10.94 -4.44 -24.13
CA CYS A 65 11.46 -3.54 -23.13
C CYS A 65 11.22 -4.06 -21.70
N PRO A 66 12.27 -4.17 -20.87
CA PRO A 66 12.14 -4.53 -19.47
C PRO A 66 11.57 -3.36 -18.64
N CYS A 67 10.93 -3.68 -17.53
CA CYS A 67 10.36 -2.68 -16.61
C CYS A 67 11.25 -2.50 -15.38
N SER A 68 11.33 -1.28 -14.86
CA SER A 68 12.09 -0.97 -13.64
C SER A 68 11.17 -0.94 -12.42
N HIS A 69 11.57 -1.56 -11.31
CA HIS A 69 10.90 -1.44 -10.01
C HIS A 69 11.93 -1.64 -8.88
N ASP A 70 11.98 -0.69 -7.93
CA ASP A 70 12.92 -0.66 -6.80
C ASP A 70 14.39 -0.87 -7.19
N GLY A 71 14.80 -0.30 -8.33
CA GLY A 71 16.16 -0.41 -8.86
C GLY A 71 16.46 -1.69 -9.64
N PHE A 72 15.52 -2.64 -9.72
CA PHE A 72 15.67 -3.89 -10.47
C PHE A 72 14.98 -3.84 -11.84
N LEU A 73 15.55 -4.52 -12.83
CA LEU A 73 14.99 -4.70 -14.16
C LEU A 73 14.28 -6.05 -14.28
N TYR A 74 13.01 -6.01 -14.71
CA TYR A 74 12.14 -7.17 -14.88
C TYR A 74 11.85 -7.43 -16.35
N ALA A 75 11.91 -8.70 -16.76
CA ALA A 75 11.62 -9.09 -18.13
C ALA A 75 10.16 -8.80 -18.53
N PRO A 76 9.88 -8.59 -19.83
CA PRO A 76 8.52 -8.48 -20.35
C PRO A 76 7.64 -9.66 -19.92
N GLY A 77 6.37 -9.38 -19.59
CA GLY A 77 5.42 -10.37 -19.10
C GLY A 77 5.62 -10.79 -17.63
N LYS A 78 6.69 -10.36 -16.96
CA LYS A 78 6.88 -10.64 -15.54
C LYS A 78 5.81 -9.91 -14.72
N GLN A 79 5.29 -10.62 -13.73
CA GLN A 79 4.27 -10.11 -12.81
C GLN A 79 4.87 -9.86 -11.43
N ILE A 80 4.49 -8.73 -10.83
CA ILE A 80 4.82 -8.37 -9.44
C ILE A 80 3.53 -8.02 -8.68
N PRO A 81 3.47 -8.31 -7.37
CA PRO A 81 2.38 -7.85 -6.52
C PRO A 81 2.53 -6.34 -6.25
N ASN A 82 1.41 -5.63 -6.22
CA ASN A 82 1.32 -4.25 -5.74
C ASN A 82 0.09 -4.12 -4.84
N GLY A 83 0.27 -4.34 -3.53
CA GLY A 83 -0.85 -4.53 -2.61
C GLY A 83 -1.69 -5.75 -2.99
N CYS A 84 -2.99 -5.56 -3.23
CA CYS A 84 -3.89 -6.61 -3.74
C CYS A 84 -3.92 -6.69 -5.28
N ASN A 85 -3.23 -5.77 -5.96
CA ASN A 85 -3.17 -5.71 -7.41
C ASN A 85 -2.00 -6.52 -7.97
N THR A 86 -2.12 -6.87 -9.25
CA THR A 86 -1.07 -7.54 -10.00
C THR A 86 -0.62 -6.64 -11.14
N CYS A 87 0.67 -6.34 -11.18
CA CYS A 87 1.27 -5.51 -12.22
C CYS A 87 2.08 -6.39 -13.17
N THR A 88 1.77 -6.30 -14.47
CA THR A 88 2.47 -7.03 -15.53
C THR A 88 3.36 -6.07 -16.30
N CYS A 89 4.63 -6.44 -16.50
CA CYS A 89 5.52 -5.67 -17.32
C CYS A 89 5.13 -5.76 -18.80
N LYS A 90 4.77 -4.64 -19.41
CA LYS A 90 4.43 -4.52 -20.84
C LYS A 90 5.15 -3.33 -21.45
N SER A 91 6.06 -3.59 -22.38
CA SER A 91 6.77 -2.56 -23.17
C SER A 91 7.43 -1.46 -22.31
N GLY A 92 8.15 -1.86 -21.26
CA GLY A 92 8.83 -0.93 -20.34
C GLY A 92 7.94 -0.28 -19.28
N LYS A 93 6.64 -0.57 -19.26
CA LYS A 93 5.69 -0.05 -18.25
C LYS A 93 5.02 -1.14 -17.44
N TRP A 94 4.63 -0.79 -16.23
CA TRP A 94 3.77 -1.62 -15.39
C TRP A 94 2.31 -1.39 -15.74
N ASP A 95 1.67 -2.42 -16.29
CA ASP A 95 0.23 -2.49 -16.51
C ASP A 95 -0.40 -3.23 -15.32
N CYS A 96 -1.06 -2.50 -14.44
CA CYS A 96 -1.59 -3.00 -13.17
C CYS A 96 -3.10 -3.18 -13.22
N THR A 97 -3.60 -4.22 -12.55
CA THR A 97 -5.02 -4.29 -12.23
C THR A 97 -5.43 -3.11 -11.33
N ASP A 98 -6.67 -2.66 -11.46
CA ASP A 98 -7.23 -1.57 -10.64
C ASP A 98 -8.34 -2.10 -9.72
N LYS A 99 -7.95 -2.99 -8.79
CA LYS A 99 -8.83 -3.47 -7.72
C LYS A 99 -8.67 -2.55 -6.52
N LYS A 100 -9.80 -2.18 -5.91
CA LYS A 100 -9.78 -1.55 -4.59
C LYS A 100 -9.30 -2.57 -3.57
N CYS A 101 -8.24 -2.25 -2.83
CA CYS A 101 -7.66 -3.15 -1.84
C CYS A 101 -8.25 -2.92 -0.45
N PRO A 102 -8.27 -3.95 0.42
CA PRO A 102 -8.62 -3.77 1.82
C PRO A 102 -7.69 -2.75 2.48
N GLY A 103 -8.27 -1.87 3.29
CA GLY A 103 -7.51 -0.90 4.08
C GLY A 103 -7.07 -1.54 5.41
N THR A 104 -5.87 -1.21 5.89
CA THR A 104 -5.41 -1.60 7.24
C THR A 104 -5.09 -0.39 8.11
N CYS A 105 -5.69 -0.31 9.30
CA CYS A 105 -5.29 0.59 10.36
C CYS A 105 -4.55 -0.20 11.44
N SER A 106 -3.41 0.31 11.91
CA SER A 106 -2.58 -0.36 12.92
C SER A 106 -2.34 0.54 14.12
N ILE A 107 -2.49 -0.02 15.32
CA ILE A 107 -2.26 0.66 16.59
C ILE A 107 -1.27 -0.19 17.37
N TYR A 108 -0.14 0.39 17.80
CA TYR A 108 0.92 -0.38 18.43
C TYR A 108 1.64 0.42 19.52
N GLY A 109 2.18 -0.31 20.50
CA GLY A 109 2.91 0.26 21.62
C GLY A 109 2.11 1.31 22.41
N SER A 110 2.82 2.33 22.89
CA SER A 110 2.29 3.41 23.74
C SER A 110 1.75 4.59 22.91
N GLY A 111 0.80 4.30 22.03
CA GLY A 111 0.06 5.34 21.31
C GLY A 111 0.60 5.67 19.93
N HIS A 112 1.19 4.70 19.22
CA HIS A 112 1.45 4.87 17.80
C HIS A 112 0.28 4.35 16.98
N TYR A 113 -0.14 5.15 16.02
CA TYR A 113 -1.26 4.88 15.12
C TYR A 113 -0.78 5.00 13.68
N LYS A 114 -1.22 4.08 12.84
CA LYS A 114 -1.08 4.14 11.39
C LYS A 114 -2.47 4.01 10.80
N THR A 115 -2.93 5.05 10.12
CA THR A 115 -4.27 5.13 9.53
C THR A 115 -4.38 4.32 8.25
N PHE A 116 -5.60 4.16 7.73
CA PHE A 116 -5.89 3.44 6.49
C PHE A 116 -5.23 4.04 5.23
N ASP A 117 -4.95 5.35 5.25
CA ASP A 117 -4.20 6.09 4.23
C ASP A 117 -2.70 6.16 4.53
N GLU A 118 -2.18 5.22 5.32
CA GLU A 118 -0.77 5.00 5.62
C GLU A 118 -0.08 6.13 6.43
N ARG A 119 -0.84 7.08 6.99
CA ARG A 119 -0.29 8.16 7.81
C ARG A 119 -0.05 7.71 9.24
N THR A 120 1.08 8.11 9.80
CA THR A 120 1.49 7.74 11.17
C THR A 120 1.38 8.90 12.13
N TYR A 121 0.82 8.65 13.31
CA TYR A 121 0.65 9.65 14.37
C TYR A 121 0.98 9.08 15.74
N GLY A 122 1.46 9.94 16.64
CA GLY A 122 1.65 9.64 18.06
C GLY A 122 0.56 10.29 18.89
N PHE A 123 -0.15 9.51 19.70
CA PHE A 123 -1.21 10.01 20.58
C PHE A 123 -1.26 9.23 21.90
N GLN A 124 -0.98 9.93 23.01
CA GLN A 124 -0.91 9.38 24.36
C GLN A 124 -2.16 9.72 25.19
N GLY A 125 -3.32 9.42 24.64
CA GLY A 125 -4.58 9.58 25.38
C GLY A 125 -4.72 8.58 26.53
N LYS A 126 -5.39 9.02 27.60
CA LYS A 126 -5.64 8.25 28.84
C LYS A 126 -7.05 7.62 28.91
N CYS A 127 -7.88 7.85 27.89
CA CYS A 127 -9.23 7.31 27.78
C CYS A 127 -9.32 6.24 26.67
N GLY A 128 -10.51 5.65 26.50
CA GLY A 128 -10.84 4.90 25.29
C GLY A 128 -11.16 5.84 24.14
N TYR A 129 -10.55 5.61 22.97
CA TYR A 129 -10.76 6.41 21.77
C TYR A 129 -11.30 5.56 20.62
N VAL A 130 -12.19 6.15 19.84
CA VAL A 130 -12.74 5.53 18.63
C VAL A 130 -11.64 5.47 17.57
N ALA A 131 -11.14 4.26 17.32
CA ALA A 131 -10.17 4.01 16.27
C ALA A 131 -10.83 4.08 14.88
N VAL A 132 -12.01 3.46 14.75
CA VAL A 132 -12.83 3.52 13.54
C VAL A 132 -14.30 3.37 13.87
N GLN A 133 -15.15 4.01 13.09
CA GLN A 133 -16.59 3.75 13.07
C GLN A 133 -17.13 3.97 11.65
N ASN A 134 -18.23 3.30 11.32
CA ASN A 134 -19.05 3.67 10.17
C ASN A 134 -20.17 4.64 10.57
N LYS A 135 -20.92 5.12 9.58
CA LYS A 135 -22.09 6.01 9.78
C LYS A 135 -21.76 7.25 10.62
N CYS A 136 -20.82 8.05 10.10
CA CYS A 136 -20.30 9.21 10.79
C CYS A 136 -21.35 10.31 10.92
N GLY A 137 -21.51 10.87 12.11
CA GLY A 137 -22.58 11.82 12.46
C GLY A 137 -23.84 11.11 12.98
N ASN A 138 -24.93 11.85 13.17
CA ASN A 138 -26.23 11.29 13.61
C ASN A 138 -26.97 10.58 12.48
N GLN A 139 -26.27 9.83 11.64
CA GLN A 139 -26.90 9.09 10.56
C GLN A 139 -27.47 7.78 11.13
N PRO A 140 -28.80 7.61 11.18
CA PRO A 140 -29.37 6.31 11.46
C PRO A 140 -28.97 5.35 10.33
N GLY A 141 -28.52 4.16 10.70
CA GLY A 141 -28.11 3.15 9.74
C GLY A 141 -28.19 1.77 10.37
N GLN A 142 -28.61 0.80 9.57
CA GLN A 142 -28.41 -0.61 9.87
C GLN A 142 -26.90 -0.90 9.84
N ASP A 143 -26.50 -1.90 10.63
CA ASP A 143 -25.16 -2.49 10.64
C ASP A 143 -24.05 -1.51 11.06
N LYS A 144 -24.35 -0.72 12.11
CA LYS A 144 -23.37 0.15 12.76
C LYS A 144 -22.24 -0.69 13.38
N PHE A 145 -21.00 -0.30 13.14
CA PHE A 145 -19.85 -0.84 13.84
C PHE A 145 -18.93 0.26 14.36
N MET A 146 -18.22 -0.06 15.43
CA MET A 146 -17.25 0.83 16.05
C MET A 146 -16.16 0.02 16.74
N VAL A 147 -14.91 0.46 16.61
CA VAL A 147 -13.78 -0.09 17.35
C VAL A 147 -13.23 0.99 18.26
N ILE A 148 -13.21 0.72 19.56
CA ILE A 148 -12.63 1.58 20.58
C ILE A 148 -11.38 0.93 21.12
N THR A 149 -10.29 1.68 21.22
CA THR A 149 -9.05 1.22 21.84
C THR A 149 -8.69 2.09 23.03
N GLU A 150 -8.27 1.43 24.10
CA GLU A 150 -7.90 2.07 25.36
C GLU A 150 -6.55 1.56 25.82
N ASN A 151 -5.67 2.49 26.19
CA ASN A 151 -4.35 2.17 26.73
C ASN A 151 -4.49 1.71 28.19
N ILE A 152 -3.98 0.53 28.51
CA ILE A 152 -3.95 0.02 29.89
C ILE A 152 -2.54 0.22 30.44
N PRO A 153 -2.33 1.21 31.32
CA PRO A 153 -1.03 1.45 31.93
C PRO A 153 -0.71 0.33 32.93
N CYS A 154 0.58 0.03 33.10
CA CYS A 154 1.04 -0.71 34.27
C CYS A 154 2.40 -0.22 34.76
N GLY A 155 2.71 -0.59 36.01
CA GLY A 155 3.83 -0.02 36.74
C GLY A 155 3.52 1.39 37.25
N THR A 156 4.56 2.09 37.71
CA THR A 156 4.46 3.42 38.34
C THR A 156 4.73 4.57 37.37
N THR A 157 5.28 4.28 36.19
CA THR A 157 5.70 5.29 35.20
C THR A 157 4.60 5.66 34.20
N GLY A 158 3.42 5.03 34.28
CA GLY A 158 2.33 5.25 33.33
C GLY A 158 2.56 4.64 31.94
N THR A 159 3.52 3.72 31.82
CA THR A 159 3.81 3.02 30.55
C THR A 159 2.63 2.11 30.18
N THR A 160 2.24 2.12 28.90
CA THR A 160 1.20 1.22 28.39
C THR A 160 1.79 -0.16 28.14
N CYS A 161 1.24 -1.19 28.81
CA CYS A 161 1.70 -2.57 28.63
C CYS A 161 0.66 -3.49 27.98
N SER A 162 -0.60 -3.07 27.97
CA SER A 162 -1.63 -3.72 27.16
C SER A 162 -2.64 -2.71 26.66
N LYS A 163 -3.50 -3.15 25.76
CA LYS A 163 -4.66 -2.39 25.31
C LYS A 163 -5.93 -3.19 25.58
N SER A 164 -7.00 -2.48 25.91
CA SER A 164 -8.36 -3.00 25.87
C SER A 164 -8.99 -2.57 24.55
N VAL A 165 -9.60 -3.51 23.84
CA VAL A 165 -10.24 -3.28 22.54
C VAL A 165 -11.71 -3.64 22.65
N ARG A 166 -12.59 -2.69 22.36
CA ARG A 166 -14.04 -2.93 22.28
C ARG A 166 -14.46 -2.89 20.83
N VAL A 167 -15.01 -3.99 20.33
CA VAL A 167 -15.51 -4.12 18.96
C VAL A 167 -17.03 -4.21 19.04
N GLN A 168 -17.70 -3.14 18.67
CA GLN A 168 -19.15 -3.11 18.55
C GLN A 168 -19.55 -3.47 17.12
N LEU A 169 -20.40 -4.49 16.98
CA LEU A 169 -21.01 -4.98 15.74
C LEU A 169 -22.54 -5.00 15.94
N GLY A 170 -23.21 -3.92 15.53
CA GLY A 170 -24.64 -3.74 15.72
C GLY A 170 -25.01 -3.80 17.19
N ARG A 171 -25.77 -4.82 17.58
CA ARG A 171 -26.17 -5.08 18.97
C ARG A 171 -25.12 -5.81 19.80
N THR A 172 -24.09 -6.41 19.20
CA THR A 172 -23.09 -7.17 19.95
C THR A 172 -21.87 -6.30 20.23
N GLU A 173 -21.37 -6.30 21.47
CA GLU A 173 -20.07 -5.74 21.83
C GLU A 173 -19.12 -6.85 22.30
N LEU A 174 -17.96 -6.95 21.66
CA LEU A 174 -16.86 -7.81 22.08
C LEU A 174 -15.81 -6.99 22.82
N LYS A 175 -15.52 -7.34 24.08
CA LYS A 175 -14.49 -6.71 24.91
C LYS A 175 -13.25 -7.60 24.98
N LEU A 176 -12.23 -7.27 24.20
CA LEU A 176 -10.95 -7.96 24.16
C LEU A 176 -10.02 -7.32 25.20
N SER A 177 -9.77 -8.04 26.29
CA SER A 177 -8.92 -7.56 27.38
C SER A 177 -8.38 -8.75 28.17
N LYS A 178 -7.35 -8.54 29.01
CA LYS A 178 -6.78 -9.59 29.88
C LYS A 178 -6.47 -10.91 29.14
N LYS A 179 -5.99 -10.80 27.89
CA LYS A 179 -5.66 -11.90 26.96
C LYS A 179 -6.84 -12.78 26.53
N THR A 180 -8.08 -12.39 26.84
CA THR A 180 -9.32 -13.09 26.47
C THR A 180 -10.33 -12.12 25.84
N TYR A 181 -11.55 -12.58 25.60
CA TYR A 181 -12.67 -11.75 25.18
C TYR A 181 -13.94 -12.08 25.98
N GLU A 182 -14.78 -11.07 26.15
CA GLU A 182 -16.14 -11.20 26.69
C GLU A 182 -17.13 -10.65 25.66
N VAL A 183 -18.32 -11.24 25.59
CA VAL A 183 -19.38 -10.84 24.65
C VAL A 183 -20.54 -10.25 25.45
N VAL A 184 -21.02 -9.09 25.03
CA VAL A 184 -22.15 -8.38 25.64
C VAL A 184 -23.18 -8.11 24.54
N ASP A 185 -24.45 -8.42 24.82
CA ASP A 185 -25.57 -7.98 23.99
C ASP A 185 -26.08 -6.63 24.52
N LEU A 186 -26.04 -5.61 23.66
CA LEU A 186 -26.47 -4.26 23.96
C LEU A 186 -28.00 -4.11 23.85
N GLY A 187 -28.70 -5.13 23.34
CA GLY A 187 -30.16 -5.13 23.20
C GLY A 187 -30.73 -4.20 22.13
N VAL A 188 -29.88 -3.40 21.46
CA VAL A 188 -30.28 -2.41 20.44
C VAL A 188 -29.33 -2.50 19.24
N GLY A 189 -29.88 -2.56 18.02
CA GLY A 189 -29.12 -2.58 16.76
C GLY A 189 -29.33 -3.86 15.93
N SER A 190 -28.74 -3.90 14.74
CA SER A 190 -28.76 -5.08 13.86
C SER A 190 -28.04 -6.28 14.49
N GLN A 191 -28.48 -7.49 14.17
CA GLN A 191 -27.74 -8.72 14.43
C GLN A 191 -26.72 -8.94 13.32
N ILE A 192 -25.43 -8.78 13.61
CA ILE A 192 -24.33 -8.97 12.65
C ILE A 192 -23.65 -10.30 12.95
N GLN A 193 -23.41 -11.14 11.93
CA GLN A 193 -22.72 -12.41 12.14
C GLN A 193 -21.22 -12.17 12.24
N TYR A 194 -20.60 -12.82 13.22
CA TYR A 194 -19.17 -12.73 13.45
C TYR A 194 -18.58 -14.07 13.86
N ARG A 195 -17.27 -14.19 13.70
CA ARG A 195 -16.48 -15.33 14.14
C ARG A 195 -15.25 -14.86 14.89
N VAL A 196 -14.99 -15.48 16.04
CA VAL A 196 -13.75 -15.27 16.79
C VAL A 196 -12.83 -16.46 16.56
N ARG A 197 -11.56 -16.20 16.26
CA ARG A 197 -10.51 -17.22 16.10
C ARG A 197 -9.25 -16.83 16.85
N THR A 198 -8.52 -17.82 17.31
CA THR A 198 -7.16 -17.63 17.85
C THR A 198 -6.17 -18.20 16.85
N VAL A 199 -5.29 -17.35 16.31
CA VAL A 199 -4.24 -17.77 15.37
C VAL A 199 -2.90 -17.25 15.85
N GLY A 200 -2.03 -18.16 16.29
CA GLY A 200 -0.75 -17.81 16.90
C GLY A 200 -0.92 -16.90 18.11
N LEU A 201 -0.35 -15.69 18.05
CA LEU A 201 -0.47 -14.69 19.11
C LEU A 201 -1.78 -13.88 19.06
N TYR A 202 -2.49 -13.89 17.94
CA TYR A 202 -3.64 -13.01 17.71
C TYR A 202 -4.98 -13.64 18.10
N LEU A 203 -5.82 -12.83 18.75
CA LEU A 203 -7.27 -12.99 18.75
C LEU A 203 -7.84 -12.20 17.58
N ILE A 204 -8.61 -12.87 16.74
CA ILE A 204 -9.14 -12.33 15.48
C ILE A 204 -10.67 -12.35 15.58
N VAL A 205 -11.29 -11.19 15.38
CA VAL A 205 -12.74 -11.04 15.24
C VAL A 205 -13.03 -10.69 13.79
N GLU A 206 -13.73 -11.56 13.07
CA GLU A 206 -14.13 -11.37 11.67
C GLU A 206 -15.65 -11.22 11.60
N SER A 207 -16.15 -10.33 10.76
CA SER A 207 -17.60 -10.15 10.52
C SER A 207 -17.95 -10.33 9.05
N ASP A 208 -19.21 -10.66 8.78
CA ASP A 208 -19.78 -10.77 7.43
C ASP A 208 -19.88 -9.42 6.71
N ILE A 209 -19.95 -8.31 7.44
CA ILE A 209 -19.91 -6.94 6.91
C ILE A 209 -18.50 -6.50 6.48
N GLY A 210 -17.48 -7.36 6.54
CA GLY A 210 -16.15 -7.07 5.99
C GLY A 210 -15.25 -6.20 6.89
N ILE A 211 -15.49 -6.19 8.22
CA ILE A 211 -14.49 -5.74 9.20
C ILE A 211 -13.84 -6.94 9.88
N ALA A 212 -12.51 -6.88 10.01
CA ALA A 212 -11.72 -7.78 10.85
C ALA A 212 -10.85 -7.01 11.84
N VAL A 213 -10.83 -7.45 13.10
CA VAL A 213 -10.01 -6.87 14.17
C VAL A 213 -9.08 -7.94 14.73
N LEU A 214 -7.78 -7.69 14.66
CA LEU A 214 -6.73 -8.59 15.15
C LEU A 214 -6.04 -7.92 16.35
N TRP A 215 -6.00 -8.60 17.49
CA TRP A 215 -5.31 -8.14 18.69
C TRP A 215 -4.26 -9.16 19.13
N ASP A 216 -3.02 -8.72 19.32
CA ASP A 216 -1.89 -9.58 19.72
C ASP A 216 -1.91 -10.00 21.20
N ARG A 217 -3.02 -9.73 21.92
CA ARG A 217 -3.19 -9.91 23.36
C ARG A 217 -2.25 -9.06 24.23
N LYS A 218 -1.59 -8.07 23.62
CA LYS A 218 -0.72 -7.07 24.26
C LYS A 218 -1.15 -5.68 23.79
N THR A 219 -0.36 -5.04 22.94
CA THR A 219 -0.51 -3.62 22.55
C THR A 219 -0.76 -3.43 21.07
N THR A 220 -0.66 -4.47 20.25
CA THR A 220 -0.84 -4.35 18.79
C THR A 220 -2.27 -4.70 18.41
N VAL A 221 -2.95 -3.76 17.77
CA VAL A 221 -4.27 -3.92 17.19
C VAL A 221 -4.17 -3.62 15.70
N ARG A 222 -4.69 -4.51 14.86
CA ARG A 222 -4.85 -4.26 13.42
C ARG A 222 -6.32 -4.35 13.07
N ILE A 223 -6.80 -3.39 12.31
CA ILE A 223 -8.18 -3.30 11.85
C ILE A 223 -8.13 -3.33 10.33
N ILE A 224 -8.76 -4.32 9.74
CA ILE A 224 -8.85 -4.51 8.29
C ILE A 224 -10.28 -4.24 7.86
N LEU A 225 -10.43 -3.45 6.81
CA LEU A 225 -11.72 -3.13 6.21
C LEU A 225 -11.72 -3.51 4.74
N GLU A 226 -12.74 -4.26 4.34
CA GLU A 226 -12.99 -4.53 2.92
C GLU A 226 -13.35 -3.23 2.17
N PRO A 227 -13.00 -3.13 0.87
CA PRO A 227 -13.07 -1.88 0.11
C PRO A 227 -14.47 -1.30 -0.08
N GLN A 228 -15.51 -2.06 0.26
CA GLN A 228 -16.92 -1.66 0.16
C GLN A 228 -17.36 -0.80 1.36
N GLN A 229 -16.56 -0.73 2.43
CA GLN A 229 -16.90 0.00 3.64
C GLN A 229 -16.49 1.47 3.57
N SER A 230 -17.45 2.37 3.78
CA SER A 230 -17.18 3.79 4.04
C SER A 230 -17.10 4.03 5.54
N VAL A 231 -15.91 4.44 6.01
CA VAL A 231 -15.64 4.69 7.43
C VAL A 231 -15.12 6.10 7.65
N CYS A 232 -15.27 6.59 8.88
CA CYS A 232 -14.50 7.74 9.32
C CYS A 232 -13.52 7.33 10.40
N LEU A 233 -12.29 7.82 10.22
CA LEU A 233 -11.29 7.87 11.28
C LEU A 233 -11.65 9.04 12.19
N VAL A 234 -11.81 8.74 13.48
CA VAL A 234 -12.13 9.75 14.50
C VAL A 234 -10.86 10.26 15.20
N LEU A 235 -9.72 9.58 15.00
CA LEU A 235 -8.40 10.11 15.33
C LEU A 235 -7.95 11.11 14.26
N LYS A 236 -8.65 12.23 14.17
CA LYS A 236 -8.11 13.47 13.56
C LYS A 236 -7.69 14.37 14.71
N SER A 237 -6.40 14.72 14.69
CA SER A 237 -5.95 16.10 14.88
C SER A 237 -6.71 16.96 15.88
#